data_AF-A0A0H3KRM2-F1
#
_entry.id   AF-A0A0H3KRM2-F1
#
_cell.length_a   1.000
_cell.length_b   1.000
_cell.length_c   1.000
_cell.angle_alpha   90.00
_cell.angle_beta   90.00
_cell.angle_gamma   90.00
#
_symmetry.space_group_name_H-M   'P 1'
#
loop_
_entity.id
_entity.type
_entity.pdbx_description
1 polymer ?
#
loop_
_entity_poly.entity_id
_entity_poly.type
_entity_poly.pdbx_seq_one_letter_code
_entity_poly.pdbx_strand_id
1 'polypeptide(L)'
;MEQQVAAWQLDIFGSASPILVTRPKPDPLPDPELWEPHVREKLAEAVVFFALDSRHSDNVPEALIDCAEMLHQRLCNRPVDKGDYYATLGWIMELWTGAIPYQVVCALGRVRPRAMQDAIRDIPLLNYDFNRLNRWCSGQLSLEAQWVA
;
A
#
# COMPACT_ATOMS: atom_id res chain seq x y z
N MET A 1 -26.27 -18.52 -32.33
CA MET A 1 -24.88 -18.29 -32.76
C MET A 1 -24.24 -19.66 -32.90
N GLU A 2 -23.90 -20.06 -34.12
CA GLU A 2 -23.41 -21.42 -34.42
C GLU A 2 -21.99 -21.60 -33.88
N GLN A 3 -21.75 -22.68 -33.14
CA GLN A 3 -20.44 -23.02 -32.59
C GLN A 3 -19.54 -23.56 -33.71
N GLN A 4 -18.49 -22.83 -34.06
CA GLN A 4 -17.48 -23.31 -35.01
C GLN A 4 -16.56 -24.31 -34.32
N VAL A 5 -16.67 -25.58 -34.73
CA VAL A 5 -15.78 -26.65 -34.30
C VAL A 5 -14.47 -26.54 -35.08
N ALA A 6 -13.35 -26.33 -34.37
CA ALA A 6 -12.04 -26.15 -34.99
C ALA A 6 -11.40 -27.49 -35.36
N ALA A 7 -11.57 -28.49 -34.49
CA ALA A 7 -11.00 -29.82 -34.61
C ALA A 7 -11.77 -30.79 -33.71
N TRP A 8 -11.50 -32.09 -33.87
CA TRP A 8 -12.03 -33.14 -33.02
C TRP A 8 -10.89 -33.82 -32.29
N GLN A 9 -10.97 -33.87 -30.95
CA GLN A 9 -10.04 -34.60 -30.12
C GLN A 9 -10.58 -36.01 -29.92
N LEU A 10 -9.76 -37.02 -30.19
CA LEU A 10 -10.05 -38.40 -29.80
C LEU A 10 -9.56 -38.59 -28.36
N ASP A 11 -10.50 -38.83 -27.44
CA ASP A 11 -10.17 -39.24 -26.08
C ASP A 11 -9.58 -40.67 -26.10
N ILE A 12 -8.66 -40.95 -25.17
CA ILE A 12 -7.95 -42.23 -25.04
C ILE A 12 -8.95 -43.39 -24.76
N PHE A 13 -10.15 -43.06 -24.28
CA PHE A 13 -11.26 -43.98 -24.02
C PHE A 13 -12.29 -44.09 -25.17
N GLY A 14 -12.00 -43.53 -26.35
CA GLY A 14 -12.73 -43.79 -27.59
C GLY A 14 -13.89 -42.84 -27.91
N SER A 15 -14.17 -41.85 -27.06
CA SER A 15 -15.16 -40.79 -27.34
C SER A 15 -14.51 -39.60 -28.03
N ALA A 16 -15.11 -39.13 -29.15
CA ALA A 16 -14.68 -37.92 -29.82
C ALA A 16 -15.33 -36.69 -29.16
N SER A 17 -14.51 -35.71 -28.76
CA SER A 17 -14.97 -34.43 -28.21
C SER A 17 -14.59 -33.27 -29.15
N PRO A 18 -15.52 -32.32 -29.42
CA PRO A 18 -15.22 -31.19 -30.28
C PRO A 18 -14.32 -30.19 -29.56
N ILE A 19 -13.20 -29.82 -30.20
CA ILE A 19 -12.40 -28.67 -29.78
C ILE A 19 -13.09 -27.43 -30.32
N LEU A 20 -13.73 -26.69 -29.41
CA LEU A 20 -14.41 -25.45 -29.72
C LEU A 20 -13.37 -24.32 -29.90
N VAL A 21 -13.53 -23.51 -30.95
CA VAL A 21 -12.78 -22.25 -31.05
C VAL A 21 -13.32 -21.31 -29.96
N THR A 22 -12.65 -21.24 -28.83
CA THR A 22 -12.85 -20.13 -27.90
C THR A 22 -12.42 -18.87 -28.62
N ARG A 23 -13.35 -17.91 -28.77
CA ARG A 23 -12.99 -16.57 -29.25
C ARG A 23 -11.79 -16.08 -28.43
N PRO A 24 -10.77 -15.47 -29.07
CA PRO A 24 -9.65 -14.90 -28.34
C PRO A 24 -10.22 -14.03 -27.22
N LYS A 25 -9.75 -14.29 -25.99
CA LYS A 25 -10.07 -13.46 -24.83
C LYS A 25 -9.82 -12.01 -25.26
N PRO A 26 -10.80 -11.10 -25.17
CA PRO A 26 -10.57 -9.72 -25.56
C PRO A 26 -9.32 -9.21 -24.84
N ASP A 27 -8.48 -8.51 -25.61
CA ASP A 27 -7.18 -8.00 -25.20
C ASP A 27 -7.29 -7.24 -23.86
N PRO A 28 -6.22 -7.20 -23.05
CA PRO A 28 -6.27 -6.68 -21.69
C PRO A 28 -6.75 -5.22 -21.72
N LEU A 29 -7.26 -4.75 -20.58
CA LEU A 29 -7.68 -3.37 -20.41
C LEU A 29 -6.69 -2.42 -21.11
N PRO A 30 -7.15 -1.36 -21.77
CA PRO A 30 -6.28 -0.41 -22.46
C PRO A 30 -5.16 0.07 -21.53
N ASP A 31 -4.04 0.58 -22.07
CA ASP A 31 -2.94 1.04 -21.22
C ASP A 31 -3.44 1.98 -20.11
N PRO A 32 -3.06 1.78 -18.83
CA PRO A 32 -3.56 2.58 -17.71
C PRO A 32 -3.33 4.08 -17.88
N GLU A 33 -2.31 4.46 -18.65
CA GLU A 33 -1.98 5.84 -19.00
C GLU A 33 -3.00 6.50 -19.94
N LEU A 34 -3.81 5.70 -20.65
CA LEU A 34 -4.87 6.16 -21.55
C LEU A 34 -6.25 6.20 -20.89
N TRP A 35 -6.36 5.83 -19.61
CA TRP A 35 -7.65 5.81 -18.92
C TRP A 35 -8.10 7.21 -18.53
N GLU A 36 -9.39 7.45 -18.63
CA GLU A 36 -10.01 8.64 -18.04
C GLU A 36 -9.75 8.69 -16.52
N PRO A 37 -9.51 9.87 -15.92
CA PRO A 37 -9.14 9.99 -14.51
C PRO A 37 -10.09 9.27 -13.55
N HIS A 38 -11.40 9.39 -13.79
CA HIS A 38 -12.44 8.75 -12.98
C HIS A 38 -12.41 7.21 -13.06
N VAL A 39 -11.89 6.63 -14.14
CA VAL A 39 -11.73 5.17 -14.28
C VAL A 39 -10.51 4.70 -13.49
N ARG A 40 -9.42 5.47 -13.50
CA ARG A 40 -8.23 5.18 -12.68
C ARG A 40 -8.55 5.24 -11.19
N GLU A 41 -9.28 6.26 -10.76
CA GLU A 41 -9.73 6.41 -9.37
C GLU A 41 -10.60 5.22 -8.94
N LYS A 42 -11.61 4.86 -9.74
CA LYS A 42 -12.46 3.68 -9.45
C LYS A 42 -11.69 2.37 -9.45
N LEU A 43 -10.68 2.23 -10.30
CA LEU A 43 -9.84 1.04 -10.29
C LEU A 43 -8.92 1.01 -9.07
N ALA A 44 -8.35 2.15 -8.66
CA ALA A 44 -7.58 2.24 -7.42
C ALA A 44 -8.46 1.90 -6.21
N GLU A 45 -9.68 2.43 -6.13
CA GLU A 45 -10.66 2.07 -5.12
C GLU A 45 -11.01 0.57 -5.15
N ALA A 46 -11.25 0.01 -6.34
CA ALA A 46 -11.53 -1.41 -6.50
C ALA A 46 -10.33 -2.28 -6.08
N VAL A 47 -9.10 -1.91 -6.43
CA VAL A 47 -7.88 -2.62 -6.02
C VAL A 47 -7.71 -2.58 -4.51
N VAL A 48 -7.93 -1.42 -3.87
CA VAL A 48 -7.93 -1.30 -2.40
C VAL A 48 -9.02 -2.18 -1.80
N PHE A 49 -10.23 -2.14 -2.35
CA PHE A 49 -11.34 -2.98 -1.90
C PHE A 49 -11.04 -4.47 -2.07
N PHE A 50 -10.47 -4.89 -3.20
CA PHE A 50 -10.07 -6.27 -3.44
C PHE A 50 -8.93 -6.72 -2.54
N ALA A 51 -8.00 -5.83 -2.21
CA ALA A 51 -6.93 -6.12 -1.26
C ALA A 51 -7.45 -6.18 0.19
N LEU A 52 -8.56 -5.50 0.51
CA LEU A 52 -9.27 -5.63 1.78
C LEU A 52 -10.14 -6.90 1.84
N ASP A 53 -10.76 -7.29 0.72
CA ASP A 53 -11.66 -8.46 0.61
C ASP A 53 -10.93 -9.77 0.34
N SER A 54 -9.68 -9.73 -0.15
CA SER A 54 -8.83 -10.91 -0.30
C SER A 54 -8.54 -11.52 1.08
N ARG A 55 -9.38 -12.48 1.46
CA ARG A 55 -9.09 -13.41 2.55
C ARG A 55 -7.72 -14.03 2.21
N HIS A 56 -6.72 -13.78 3.07
CA HIS A 56 -5.35 -14.33 3.13
C HIS A 56 -4.27 -13.24 3.08
N SER A 57 -4.07 -12.55 4.21
CA SER A 57 -2.85 -12.78 4.97
C SER A 57 -3.05 -12.28 6.41
N ASP A 58 -2.79 -13.14 7.39
CA ASP A 58 -2.62 -12.75 8.80
C ASP A 58 -1.30 -11.98 9.02
N ASN A 59 -0.66 -11.52 7.94
CA ASN A 59 0.64 -10.89 7.99
C ASN A 59 0.47 -9.37 8.01
N VAL A 60 1.08 -8.75 9.01
CA VAL A 60 1.25 -7.29 9.05
C VAL A 60 1.96 -6.86 7.76
N PRO A 61 1.46 -5.86 7.01
CA PRO A 61 2.13 -5.33 5.83
C PRO A 61 3.59 -4.99 6.13
N GLU A 62 4.51 -5.34 5.24
CA GLU A 62 5.95 -5.09 5.39
C GLU A 62 6.25 -3.63 5.74
N ALA A 63 5.53 -2.69 5.10
CA ALA A 63 5.62 -1.27 5.42
C ALA A 63 5.36 -0.93 6.90
N LEU A 64 4.44 -1.62 7.59
CA LEU A 64 4.19 -1.41 9.01
C LEU A 64 5.26 -2.05 9.90
N ILE A 65 5.87 -3.14 9.44
CA ILE A 65 7.01 -3.78 10.09
C ILE A 65 8.22 -2.84 10.02
N ASP A 66 8.52 -2.30 8.85
CA ASP A 66 9.61 -1.34 8.64
C ASP A 66 9.42 -0.08 9.49
N CYS A 67 8.20 0.44 9.56
CA CYS A 67 7.85 1.55 10.45
C CYS A 67 8.15 1.22 11.91
N ALA A 68 7.71 0.05 12.39
CA ALA A 68 7.95 -0.39 13.75
C ALA A 68 9.44 -0.58 14.04
N GLU A 69 10.19 -1.13 13.09
CA GLU A 69 11.63 -1.29 13.19
C GLU A 69 12.34 0.06 13.26
N MET A 70 11.98 1.02 12.41
CA MET A 70 12.58 2.35 12.41
C MET A 70 12.34 3.09 13.74
N LEU A 71 11.12 3.04 14.27
CA LEU A 71 10.79 3.57 15.59
C LEU A 71 11.57 2.83 16.70
N HIS A 72 11.71 1.52 16.60
CA HIS A 72 12.48 0.72 17.56
C HIS A 72 13.98 1.06 17.54
N GLN A 73 14.58 1.19 16.35
CA GLN A 73 15.98 1.60 16.19
C GLN A 73 16.21 2.97 16.82
N ARG A 74 15.29 3.93 16.62
CA ARG A 74 15.33 5.24 17.27
C ARG A 74 15.29 5.13 18.79
N LEU A 75 14.41 4.30 19.35
CA LEU A 75 14.30 4.07 20.79
C LEU A 75 15.54 3.42 21.40
N CYS A 76 16.18 2.51 20.68
CA CYS A 76 17.45 1.91 21.07
C CYS A 76 18.66 2.81 20.81
N ASN A 77 18.45 4.08 20.45
CA ASN A 77 19.50 5.05 20.12
C ASN A 77 20.48 4.54 19.04
N ARG A 78 19.97 3.73 18.11
CA ARG A 78 20.72 3.29 16.92
C ARG A 78 20.70 4.41 15.87
N PRO A 79 21.71 4.45 14.98
CA PRO A 79 21.69 5.40 13.87
C PRO A 79 20.50 5.09 12.95
N VAL A 80 19.71 6.11 12.66
CA VAL A 80 18.61 6.07 11.70
C VAL A 80 18.80 7.26 10.77
N ASP A 81 18.51 7.09 9.48
CA ASP A 81 18.47 8.23 8.56
C ASP A 81 17.39 9.23 9.02
N LYS A 82 17.78 10.49 9.21
CA LYS A 82 16.87 11.51 9.75
C LYS A 82 15.76 11.83 8.75
N GLY A 83 16.06 11.84 7.45
CA GLY A 83 15.09 12.12 6.40
C GLY A 83 14.01 11.05 6.36
N ASP A 84 14.43 9.79 6.28
CA ASP A 84 13.52 8.63 6.26
C ASP A 84 12.73 8.51 7.57
N TYR A 85 13.37 8.80 8.71
CA TYR A 85 12.69 8.80 10.01
C TYR A 85 11.57 9.83 10.09
N TYR A 86 11.84 11.09 9.75
CA TYR A 86 10.79 12.12 9.79
C TYR A 86 9.76 11.92 8.68
N ALA A 87 10.15 11.39 7.51
CA ALA A 87 9.25 10.97 6.44
C ALA A 87 8.26 9.89 6.92
N THR A 88 8.76 8.90 7.65
CA THR A 88 7.97 7.82 8.26
C THR A 88 7.07 8.36 9.36
N LEU A 89 7.62 9.18 10.26
CA LEU A 89 6.89 9.74 11.40
C LEU A 89 5.72 10.63 10.94
N GLY A 90 5.93 11.50 9.95
CA GLY A 90 4.87 12.35 9.42
C GLY A 90 3.82 11.58 8.61
N TRP A 91 4.20 10.47 7.96
CA TRP A 91 3.25 9.59 7.30
C TRP A 91 2.34 8.85 8.30
N ILE A 92 2.91 8.24 9.35
CA ILE A 92 2.13 7.55 10.41
C ILE A 92 1.19 8.53 11.11
N MET A 93 1.66 9.76 11.36
CA MET A 93 0.90 10.81 12.04
C MET A 93 0.00 11.63 11.09
N GLU A 94 -0.07 11.24 9.82
CA GLU A 94 -0.95 11.83 8.79
C GLU A 94 -0.72 13.34 8.58
N LEU A 95 0.52 13.81 8.73
CA LEU A 95 0.92 15.18 8.39
C LEU A 95 1.02 15.38 6.87
N TRP A 96 1.29 14.31 6.12
CA TRP A 96 1.21 14.26 4.67
C TRP A 96 0.73 12.88 4.20
N THR A 97 0.25 12.85 2.96
CA THR A 97 -0.16 11.61 2.30
C THR A 97 1.05 10.99 1.62
N GLY A 98 1.38 9.74 1.97
CA GLY A 98 2.33 8.93 1.22
C GLY A 98 1.71 8.41 -0.09
N ALA A 99 2.42 7.56 -0.83
CA ALA A 99 1.86 6.90 -2.02
C ALA A 99 0.57 6.13 -1.71
N ILE A 100 0.48 5.58 -0.49
CA ILE A 100 -0.74 4.98 0.07
C ILE A 100 -0.97 5.62 1.45
N PRO A 101 -2.20 6.05 1.80
CA PRO A 101 -2.50 6.59 3.12
C PRO A 101 -2.26 5.57 4.24
N TYR A 102 -1.72 6.01 5.38
CA TYR A 102 -1.44 5.15 6.54
C TYR A 102 -2.67 4.34 7.00
N GLN A 103 -3.84 4.98 7.03
CA GLN A 103 -5.12 4.35 7.36
C GLN A 103 -5.45 3.17 6.43
N VAL A 104 -5.17 3.31 5.13
CA VAL A 104 -5.42 2.26 4.13
C VAL A 104 -4.47 1.09 4.35
N VAL A 105 -3.18 1.35 4.59
CA VAL A 105 -2.20 0.29 4.90
C VAL A 105 -2.59 -0.46 6.19
N CYS A 106 -3.03 0.26 7.21
CA CYS A 106 -3.51 -0.36 8.45
C CYS A 106 -4.77 -1.21 8.23
N ALA A 107 -5.73 -0.74 7.42
CA ALA A 107 -6.94 -1.47 7.09
C ALA A 107 -6.61 -2.78 6.35
N LEU A 108 -5.67 -2.75 5.40
CA LEU A 108 -5.17 -3.93 4.69
C LEU A 108 -4.55 -4.95 5.64
N GLY A 109 -3.78 -4.48 6.64
CA GLY A 109 -3.15 -5.33 7.64
C GLY A 109 -4.04 -5.72 8.83
N ARG A 110 -5.31 -5.29 8.88
CA ARG A 110 -6.18 -5.38 10.07
C ARG A 110 -5.54 -4.85 11.36
N VAL A 111 -4.60 -3.91 11.23
CA VAL A 111 -3.94 -3.25 12.35
C VAL A 111 -4.77 -2.02 12.72
N ARG A 112 -4.96 -1.77 14.01
CA ARG A 112 -5.59 -0.52 14.46
C ARG A 112 -4.61 0.64 14.19
N PRO A 113 -4.95 1.62 13.33
CA PRO A 113 -4.07 2.74 13.02
C PRO A 113 -3.65 3.51 14.28
N ARG A 114 -4.58 3.64 15.22
CA ARG A 114 -4.32 4.31 16.50
C ARG A 114 -3.21 3.67 17.33
N ALA A 115 -2.96 2.37 17.20
CA ALA A 115 -1.99 1.70 18.06
C ALA A 115 -0.58 2.31 17.94
N MET A 116 -0.13 2.59 16.72
CA MET A 116 1.21 3.17 16.50
C MET A 116 1.21 4.69 16.74
N GLN A 117 0.13 5.38 16.38
CA GLN A 117 -0.03 6.82 16.66
C GLN A 117 -0.05 7.12 18.16
N ASP A 118 -0.75 6.29 18.94
CA ASP A 118 -0.79 6.39 20.40
C ASP A 118 0.58 6.05 20.98
N ALA A 119 1.26 5.01 20.50
CA ALA A 119 2.63 4.69 20.92
C ALA A 119 3.62 5.85 20.67
N ILE A 120 3.50 6.55 19.54
CA ILE A 120 4.31 7.75 19.25
C ILE A 120 4.02 8.87 20.25
N ARG A 121 2.76 9.07 20.63
CA ARG A 121 2.35 10.13 21.58
C ARG A 121 2.71 9.80 23.03
N ASP A 122 2.63 8.53 23.41
CA ASP A 122 2.84 8.06 24.77
C ASP A 122 4.32 7.96 25.13
N ILE A 123 5.18 7.64 24.15
CA ILE A 123 6.62 7.52 24.38
C ILE A 123 7.28 8.91 24.30
N PRO A 124 7.92 9.40 25.38
CA PRO A 124 8.42 10.78 25.44
C PRO A 124 9.39 11.17 24.33
N LEU A 125 10.27 10.25 23.93
CA LEU A 125 11.25 10.49 22.86
C LEU A 125 10.56 10.69 21.50
N LEU A 126 9.64 9.78 21.15
CA LEU A 126 8.91 9.84 19.89
C LEU A 126 7.95 11.03 19.86
N ASN A 127 7.31 11.33 20.98
CA ASN A 127 6.42 12.49 21.10
C ASN A 127 7.20 13.80 20.97
N TYR A 128 8.40 13.89 21.55
CA TYR A 128 9.28 15.03 21.34
C TYR A 128 9.64 15.22 19.85
N ASP A 129 10.06 14.14 19.19
CA ASP A 129 10.40 14.16 17.76
C ASP A 129 9.17 14.53 16.90
N PHE A 130 7.98 14.01 17.24
CA PHE A 130 6.73 14.35 16.57
C PHE A 130 6.34 15.82 16.75
N ASN A 131 6.40 16.34 17.98
CA ASN A 131 6.10 17.76 18.23
C ASN A 131 7.06 18.68 17.50
N ARG A 132 8.33 18.27 17.38
CA ARG A 132 9.32 18.98 16.59
C ARG A 132 8.96 19.00 15.11
N LEU A 133 8.59 17.84 14.55
CA LEU A 133 8.11 17.72 13.18
C LEU A 133 6.86 18.58 12.93
N ASN A 134 5.88 18.53 13.83
CA ASN A 134 4.64 19.30 13.72
C ASN A 134 4.91 20.82 13.69
N ARG A 135 5.89 21.30 14.48
CA ARG A 135 6.33 22.70 14.43
C ARG A 135 7.00 23.07 13.11
N TRP A 136 7.75 22.17 12.47
CA TRP A 136 8.29 22.39 11.12
C TRP A 136 7.16 22.53 10.10
N CYS A 137 6.23 21.58 10.09
CA CYS A 137 5.10 21.60 9.17
C CYS A 137 4.20 22.82 9.36
N SER A 138 4.10 23.33 10.59
CA SER A 138 3.35 24.54 10.93
C SER A 138 4.10 25.85 10.62
N GLY A 139 5.33 25.79 10.11
CA GLY A 139 6.16 26.97 9.84
C GLY A 139 6.73 27.67 11.08
N GLN A 140 6.59 27.06 12.27
CA GLN A 140 7.11 27.60 13.53
C GLN A 140 8.62 27.35 13.70
N LEU A 141 9.21 26.50 12.86
CA LEU A 141 10.63 26.20 12.79
C LEU A 141 11.07 26.20 11.32
N SER A 142 12.20 26.86 11.00
CA SER A 142 12.76 26.88 9.64
C SER A 142 13.27 25.49 9.21
N LEU A 143 12.88 25.06 8.01
CA LEU A 143 13.30 23.80 7.36
C LEU A 143 14.77 23.84 6.89
N GLU A 144 15.29 25.03 6.55
CA GLU A 144 16.61 25.21 5.95
C GLU A 144 17.76 24.97 6.93
N ALA A 145 17.52 25.07 8.25
CA ALA A 145 18.57 24.99 9.26
C ALA A 145 19.04 23.56 9.60
N GLN A 146 18.45 22.51 9.03
CA GLN A 146 18.59 21.16 9.59
C GLN A 146 19.01 20.04 8.62
N TRP A 147 18.93 20.24 7.32
CA TRP A 147 19.48 19.27 6.35
C TRP A 147 21.02 19.36 6.22
N VAL A 148 21.64 20.28 6.97
CA VAL A 148 23.09 20.58 6.95
C VAL A 148 23.80 20.07 8.21
N ALA A 149 23.09 19.54 9.23
CA ALA A 149 23.65 19.18 10.55
C ALA A 149 23.50 17.71 10.94
#